data_AF-A0A811P7M7-F1
#
_entry.id   AF-A0A811P7M7-F1
#
_cell.length_a   1.000
_cell.length_b   1.000
_cell.length_c   1.000
_cell.angle_alpha   90.00
_cell.angle_beta   90.00
_cell.angle_gamma   90.00
#
_symmetry.space_group_name_H-M   'P 1'
#
loop_
_entity.id
_entity.type
_entity.pdbx_description
1 polymer ?
#
loop_
_entity_poly.entity_id
_entity_poly.type
_entity_poly.pdbx_seq_one_letter_code
_entity_poly.pdbx_strand_id
1 'polypeptide(L)'
;MAAVLASALCQREIQVQIVDKDLYESLKQELRPQTHEHLVLLSGWSHCSSKVWLVGDKLTGEEQRRAQARVHFVPYSQFPPDAVRGDCVYHSTPALVRRRRHRSRN
;
A
#
# COMPACT_ATOMS: atom_id res chain seq x y z
N MET A 1 -6.16 10.83 -3.72
CA MET A 1 -6.28 9.36 -3.88
C MET A 1 -6.18 8.63 -2.55
N ALA A 2 -5.10 8.78 -1.78
CA ALA A 2 -4.95 8.12 -0.48
C ALA A 2 -6.08 8.44 0.52
N ALA A 3 -6.50 9.70 0.62
CA ALA A 3 -7.59 10.11 1.50
C ALA A 3 -8.96 9.51 1.16
N VAL A 4 -9.29 9.42 -0.13
CA VAL A 4 -10.54 8.79 -0.58
C VAL A 4 -10.55 7.30 -0.24
N LEU A 5 -9.41 6.62 -0.44
CA LEU A 5 -9.28 5.20 -0.08
C LEU A 5 -9.35 5.00 1.42
N ALA A 6 -8.61 5.77 2.21
CA ALA A 6 -8.65 5.70 3.66
C ALA A 6 -10.07 5.98 4.18
N SER A 7 -10.75 6.99 3.64
CA SER A 7 -12.13 7.31 4.01
C SER A 7 -13.08 6.15 3.70
N ALA A 8 -13.02 5.60 2.49
CA ALA A 8 -13.89 4.49 2.07
C ALA A 8 -13.63 3.22 2.87
N LEU A 9 -12.39 2.95 3.27
CA LEU A 9 -12.04 1.80 4.11
C LEU A 9 -12.50 2.01 5.55
N CYS A 10 -12.21 3.16 6.15
CA CYS A 10 -12.66 3.48 7.51
C CYS A 10 -14.18 3.53 7.62
N GLN A 11 -14.90 4.01 6.60
CA GLN A 11 -16.37 3.97 6.56
C GLN A 11 -16.95 2.55 6.53
N ARG A 12 -16.14 1.56 6.16
CA ARG A 12 -16.51 0.14 6.15
C ARG A 12 -15.96 -0.60 7.38
N GLU A 13 -15.57 0.15 8.41
CA GLU A 13 -14.99 -0.37 9.66
C GLU A 13 -13.70 -1.17 9.46
N ILE A 14 -13.02 -0.95 8.32
CA ILE A 14 -11.74 -1.59 8.02
C ILE A 14 -10.63 -0.75 8.63
N GLN A 15 -9.81 -1.37 9.48
CA GLN A 15 -8.66 -0.71 10.09
C GLN A 15 -7.59 -0.40 9.03
N VAL A 16 -7.29 0.87 8.85
CA VAL A 16 -6.26 1.38 7.95
C VAL A 16 -5.04 1.73 8.76
N GLN A 17 -3.97 0.97 8.53
CA GLN A 17 -2.68 1.20 9.17
C GLN A 17 -1.80 2.04 8.24
N ILE A 18 -1.31 3.17 8.74
CA ILE A 18 -0.46 4.09 7.99
C ILE A 18 0.96 4.03 8.55
N VAL A 19 1.94 3.85 7.68
CA VAL A 19 3.37 3.80 8.04
C VAL A 19 4.01 5.18 8.10
N ASP A 20 3.58 6.08 7.22
CA ASP A 20 4.10 7.43 7.10
C ASP A 20 3.36 8.37 8.07
N LYS A 21 4.11 8.99 8.99
CA LYS A 21 3.54 9.89 10.00
C LYS A 21 2.97 11.17 9.40
N ASP A 22 3.62 11.74 8.39
CA ASP A 22 3.18 12.98 7.75
C ASP A 22 1.90 12.74 6.95
N LEU A 23 1.83 11.58 6.28
CA LEU A 23 0.61 11.12 5.62
C LEU A 23 -0.51 10.87 6.64
N TYR A 24 -0.22 10.25 7.77
CA TYR A 24 -1.21 10.01 8.83
C TYR A 24 -1.81 11.32 9.36
N GLU A 25 -0.98 12.30 9.69
CA GLU A 25 -1.48 13.60 10.18
C GLU A 25 -2.31 14.33 9.10
N SER A 26 -1.86 14.29 7.85
CA SER A 26 -2.59 14.86 6.71
C SER A 26 -3.95 14.17 6.52
N LEU A 27 -3.99 12.84 6.58
CA LEU A 27 -5.23 12.06 6.51
C LEU A 27 -6.15 12.35 7.67
N LYS A 28 -5.61 12.51 8.88
CA LYS A 28 -6.41 12.82 10.07
C LYS A 28 -7.11 14.19 9.97
N GLN A 29 -6.49 15.16 9.29
CA GLN A 29 -7.10 16.47 9.01
C GLN A 29 -8.18 16.40 7.92
N GLU A 30 -7.99 15.57 6.89
CA GLU A 30 -8.95 15.42 5.80
C GLU A 30 -10.15 14.51 6.17
N LEU A 31 -9.94 13.53 7.04
CA LEU A 31 -10.94 12.55 7.42
C LEU A 31 -11.85 13.04 8.54
N ARG A 32 -13.10 12.58 8.51
CA ARG A 32 -14.08 12.90 9.56
C ARG A 32 -13.65 12.29 10.89
N PRO A 33 -13.91 12.96 12.03
CA PRO A 33 -13.53 12.48 13.35
C PRO A 33 -14.03 11.06 13.67
N GLN A 34 -15.21 10.71 13.17
CA GLN A 34 -15.80 9.38 13.39
C GLN A 34 -14.96 8.26 12.75
N THR A 35 -14.23 8.55 11.68
CA THR A 35 -13.39 7.56 11.00
C THR A 35 -11.99 7.42 11.58
N HIS A 36 -11.63 8.25 12.57
CA HIS A 36 -10.29 8.24 13.19
C HIS A 36 -10.04 6.98 14.02
N GLU A 37 -11.09 6.31 14.54
CA GLU A 37 -10.96 5.05 15.29
C GLU A 37 -10.40 3.91 14.43
N HIS A 38 -10.68 3.96 13.12
CA HIS A 38 -10.19 2.99 12.15
C HIS A 38 -8.86 3.39 11.52
N LEU A 39 -8.34 4.59 11.80
CA LEU A 39 -7.06 5.07 11.29
C LEU A 39 -5.99 4.91 12.37
N VAL A 40 -4.98 4.07 12.11
CA VAL A 40 -3.91 3.79 13.08
C VAL A 40 -2.55 4.12 12.50
N LEU A 41 -1.79 4.92 13.23
CA LEU A 41 -0.38 5.13 12.95
C LEU A 41 0.41 3.90 13.42
N LEU A 42 1.15 3.27 12.51
CA LEU A 42 2.10 2.24 12.84
C LEU A 42 3.35 2.87 13.46
N SER A 43 3.45 2.80 14.79
CA SER A 43 4.61 3.29 15.55
C SER A 43 5.82 2.34 15.54
N GLY A 44 5.74 1.21 14.83
CA GLY A 44 6.81 0.24 14.73
C GLY A 44 6.45 -0.97 13.86
N TRP A 45 7.48 -1.65 13.36
CA TRP A 45 7.33 -2.71 12.36
C TRP A 45 7.07 -4.11 12.95
N SER A 46 7.23 -4.29 14.27
CA SER A 46 7.02 -5.57 14.96
C SER A 46 5.55 -5.99 15.04
N HIS A 47 4.60 -5.07 14.83
CA HIS A 47 3.16 -5.33 14.91
C HIS A 47 2.44 -5.38 13.54
N CYS A 48 3.19 -5.34 12.44
CA CYS A 48 2.63 -5.42 11.09
C CYS A 48 2.31 -6.87 10.68
N SER A 49 1.19 -7.41 11.17
CA SER A 49 0.62 -8.70 10.72
C SER A 49 -0.29 -8.55 9.48
N SER A 50 -0.30 -7.38 8.86
CA SER A 50 -1.19 -7.05 7.74
C SER A 50 -0.76 -7.80 6.47
N LYS A 51 -1.66 -8.67 5.97
CA LYS A 51 -1.44 -9.46 4.75
C LYS A 51 -1.53 -8.63 3.47
N VAL A 52 -2.19 -7.48 3.52
CA VAL A 52 -2.44 -6.61 2.36
C VAL A 52 -1.82 -5.24 2.61
N TRP A 53 -1.06 -4.77 1.63
CA TRP A 53 -0.34 -3.50 1.66
C TRP A 53 -0.79 -2.65 0.49
N LEU A 54 -1.38 -1.49 0.79
CA LEU A 54 -1.71 -0.48 -0.21
C LEU A 54 -0.47 0.38 -0.47
N VAL A 55 -0.03 0.45 -1.71
CA VAL A 55 1.23 1.10 -2.06
C VAL A 55 1.03 2.19 -3.11
N GLY A 56 1.70 3.32 -2.91
CA GLY A 56 1.76 4.42 -3.87
C GLY A 56 3.00 4.35 -4.76
N ASP A 57 3.20 5.39 -5.57
CA ASP A 57 4.32 5.49 -6.53
C ASP A 57 5.71 5.47 -5.89
N LYS A 58 5.80 5.79 -4.60
CA LYS A 58 7.08 5.95 -3.87
C LYS A 58 7.53 4.69 -3.14
N LEU A 59 6.98 3.50 -3.47
CA LEU A 59 7.34 2.27 -2.77
C LEU A 59 8.79 1.88 -3.01
N THR A 60 9.64 2.07 -2.01
CA THR A 60 11.06 1.75 -2.06
C THR A 60 11.33 0.27 -1.74
N GLY A 61 12.44 -0.26 -2.25
CA GLY A 61 12.86 -1.64 -1.95
C GLY A 61 13.18 -1.89 -0.47
N GLU A 62 13.44 -0.85 0.32
CA GLU A 62 13.58 -0.98 1.78
C GLU A 62 12.25 -1.24 2.47
N GLU A 63 11.20 -0.49 2.09
CA GLU A 63 9.84 -0.70 2.61
C GLU A 63 9.32 -2.10 2.26
N GLN A 64 9.63 -2.59 1.06
CA GLN A 64 9.28 -3.95 0.62
C GLN A 64 10.05 -5.05 1.35
N ARG A 65 11.34 -4.83 1.66
CA ARG A 65 12.14 -5.77 2.45
C ARG A 65 11.64 -5.87 3.89
N ARG A 66 11.07 -4.79 4.41
CA ARG A 66 10.50 -4.78 5.75
C ARG A 66 9.22 -5.63 5.79
N ALA A 67 8.40 -5.66 4.73
CA ALA A 67 7.16 -6.43 4.73
C ALA A 67 7.37 -7.94 4.98
N GLN A 68 6.39 -8.59 5.61
CA GLN A 68 6.42 -10.04 5.82
C GLN A 68 6.47 -10.77 4.48
N ALA A 69 7.04 -11.98 4.46
CA ALA A 69 7.00 -12.82 3.27
C ALA A 69 5.54 -13.15 2.91
N ARG A 70 5.23 -13.24 1.61
CA ARG A 70 3.88 -13.57 1.07
C ARG A 70 2.78 -12.52 1.34
N VAL A 71 3.12 -11.25 1.48
CA VAL A 71 2.11 -10.17 1.49
C VAL A 71 1.61 -9.85 0.08
N HIS A 72 0.42 -9.27 0.01
CA HIS A 72 -0.19 -8.74 -1.20
C HIS A 72 0.04 -7.23 -1.29
N PHE A 73 0.86 -6.79 -2.23
CA PHE A 73 1.00 -5.38 -2.58
C PHE A 73 -0.06 -5.00 -3.61
N VAL A 74 -0.88 -4.01 -3.27
CA VAL A 74 -1.92 -3.46 -4.13
C VAL A 74 -1.56 -2.00 -4.43
N PRO A 75 -1.03 -1.71 -5.64
CA PRO A 75 -0.78 -0.35 -6.05
C PRO A 75 -2.11 0.35 -6.30
N TYR A 76 -2.32 1.48 -5.63
CA TYR A 76 -3.43 2.38 -5.97
C TYR A 76 -3.00 3.46 -6.97
N SER A 77 -1.72 3.52 -7.31
CA SER A 77 -1.22 4.38 -8.36
C SER A 77 -1.04 3.65 -9.70
N GLN A 78 -0.91 4.42 -10.77
CA GLN A 78 -0.77 3.93 -12.13
C GLN A 78 0.66 3.46 -12.44
N PHE A 79 1.68 3.93 -11.73
CA PHE A 79 3.06 3.55 -12.05
C PHE A 79 3.48 2.27 -11.32
N PRO A 80 4.10 1.30 -12.01
CA PRO A 80 4.62 0.10 -11.37
C PRO A 80 5.74 0.48 -10.40
N PRO A 81 5.82 -0.15 -9.21
CA PRO A 81 6.96 0.05 -8.32
C PRO A 81 8.25 -0.46 -8.98
N ASP A 82 9.33 0.31 -8.83
CA ASP A 82 10.63 0.04 -9.47
C ASP A 82 11.34 -1.22 -8.94
N ALA A 83 11.02 -1.61 -7.70
CA ALA A 83 11.54 -2.81 -7.06
C ALA A 83 10.40 -3.82 -6.85
N VAL A 84 10.67 -5.10 -7.10
CA VAL A 84 9.72 -6.20 -6.90
C VAL A 84 10.46 -7.31 -6.16
N ARG A 85 9.90 -7.76 -5.03
CA ARG A 85 10.42 -8.86 -4.21
C ARG A 85 9.76 -10.18 -4.64
N GLY A 86 10.55 -11.20 -4.98
CA GLY A 86 10.04 -12.41 -5.64
C GLY A 86 9.13 -13.32 -4.80
N ASP A 87 9.03 -13.10 -3.49
CA ASP A 87 8.22 -13.88 -2.55
C ASP A 87 6.89 -13.19 -2.18
N CYS A 88 6.58 -12.03 -2.79
CA CYS A 88 5.37 -11.25 -2.54
C CYS A 88 4.49 -11.19 -3.79
N VAL A 89 3.18 -10.99 -3.61
CA VAL A 89 2.22 -10.89 -4.71
C VAL A 89 1.97 -9.42 -5.02
N TYR A 90 2.32 -8.99 -6.22
CA TYR A 90 2.06 -7.64 -6.70
C TYR A 90 0.83 -7.67 -7.59
N HIS A 91 -0.26 -7.09 -7.11
CA HIS A 91 -1.40 -6.79 -7.96
C HIS A 91 -1.02 -5.64 -8.88
N SER A 92 -1.53 -5.64 -10.11
CA SER A 92 -1.33 -4.54 -11.04
C SER A 92 -2.69 -3.99 -11.38
N THR A 93 -2.82 -2.66 -11.45
CA THR A 93 -4.00 -2.04 -12.04
C THR A 93 -4.09 -2.50 -13.50
N PRO A 94 -5.22 -3.11 -13.94
CA PRO A 94 -5.34 -3.73 -15.26
C PRO A 94 -5.02 -2.77 -16.43
N ALA A 95 -5.16 -1.47 -16.21
CA ALA A 95 -4.88 -0.42 -17.19
C ALA A 95 -3.39 -0.28 -17.57
N LEU A 96 -2.47 -0.89 -16.82
CA LEU A 96 -1.02 -0.76 -17.04
C LEU A 96 -0.28 -2.11 -17.05
N VAL A 97 -0.89 -3.12 -17.68
CA VAL A 97 -0.17 -4.33 -18.08
C VAL A 97 0.88 -3.92 -19.12
N ARG A 98 2.09 -3.57 -18.66
CA ARG A 98 3.24 -3.44 -19.55
C ARG A 98 3.46 -4.81 -20.18
N ARG A 99 3.24 -4.91 -21.50
CA ARG A 99 3.52 -6.14 -22.26
C ARG A 99 4.90 -6.64 -21.85
N ARG A 100 4.95 -7.80 -21.18
CA ARG A 100 6.20 -8.52 -20.98
C ARG A 100 6.71 -8.84 -22.38
N ARG A 101 7.73 -8.12 -22.84
CA ARG A 101 8.44 -8.50 -24.07
C ARG A 101 8.98 -9.90 -23.82
N HIS A 102 8.39 -10.87 -24.50
CA HIS A 102 8.95 -12.20 -24.66
C HIS A 102 10.29 -11.99 -25.39
N ARG A 103 11.39 -11.88 -24.65
CA ARG A 103 12.72 -11.91 -25.24
C ARG A 103 12.94 -13.38 -25.60
N SER A 104 12.49 -13.74 -26.80
CA SER A 104 12.92 -14.96 -27.48
C SER A 104 14.45 -14.99 -27.41
N ARG A 105 14.97 -15.96 -26.65
CA ARG A 105 16.36 -16.37 -26.74
C ARG A 105 16.49 -17.03 -28.11
N ASN A 106 17.23 -16.39 -29.00
CA ASN A 106 17.88 -17.04 -30.13
C ASN A 106 19.27 -17.49 -29.65
#